data_AF-A0A529SH19-F1
#
_entry.id   AF-A0A529SH19-F1
#
_cell.length_a   1.000
_cell.length_b   1.000
_cell.length_c   1.000
_cell.angle_alpha   90.00
_cell.angle_beta   90.00
_cell.angle_gamma   90.00
#
_symmetry.space_group_name_H-M   'P 1'
#
loop_
_entity.id
_entity.type
_entity.pdbx_description
1 polymer ?
#
loop_
_entity_poly.entity_id
_entity_poly.type
_entity_poly.pdbx_seq_one_letter_code
_entity_poly.pdbx_strand_id
1 'polypeptide(L)' 'LKPPHSYTIQGEGKGGIAGFAKGGADVTLTEDGPDATVLKYAAKAEVGGKIAQLGSRLIQSTSKKLAGQFFSTFGEKVGA' A
#
# COMPACT_ATOMS: atom_id res chain seq x y z
N LEU A 1 -10.83 9.65 6.46
CA LEU A 1 -10.70 10.32 5.14
C LEU A 1 -10.55 11.81 5.37
N LYS A 2 -9.79 12.51 4.52
CA LYS A 2 -9.72 13.99 4.49
C LYS A 2 -9.76 14.46 3.02
N PRO A 3 -10.92 14.43 2.37
CA PRO A 3 -11.03 14.83 0.97
C PRO A 3 -10.69 16.33 0.77
N PRO A 4 -10.11 16.73 -0.38
CA PRO A 4 -9.49 15.88 -1.42
C PRO A 4 -8.04 15.46 -1.09
N HIS A 5 -7.51 15.81 0.09
CA HIS A 5 -6.08 15.80 0.37
C HIS A 5 -5.49 14.46 0.82
N SER A 6 -6.23 13.63 1.55
CA SER A 6 -5.66 12.37 2.06
C SER A 6 -6.69 11.32 2.46
N TYR A 7 -6.22 10.08 2.50
CA TYR A 7 -6.99 8.94 3.00
C TYR A 7 -6.07 7.83 3.52
N THR A 8 -6.63 6.93 4.32
CA THR A 8 -5.92 5.75 4.81
C THR A 8 -6.60 4.51 4.23
N ILE A 9 -5.80 3.64 3.63
CA ILE A 9 -6.19 2.29 3.20
C ILE A 9 -5.85 1.34 4.32
N GLN A 10 -6.73 0.37 4.60
CA GLN A 10 -6.47 -0.73 5.53
C GLN A 10 -6.89 -2.04 4.86
N GLY A 11 -6.13 -3.09 5.12
CA GLY A 11 -6.42 -4.44 4.64
C GLY A 11 -5.88 -5.48 5.60
N GLU A 12 -6.61 -6.58 5.76
CA GLU A 12 -6.16 -7.71 6.55
C GLU A 12 -6.45 -9.02 5.81
N GLY A 13 -5.62 -10.03 6.07
CA GLY A 13 -5.71 -11.36 5.49
C GLY A 13 -5.28 -12.42 6.49
N LYS A 14 -6.03 -13.53 6.52
CA LYS A 14 -5.72 -14.71 7.34
C LYS A 14 -5.44 -15.89 6.40
N GLY A 15 -4.26 -16.49 6.54
CA GLY A 15 -3.80 -17.65 5.78
C GLY A 15 -3.89 -18.97 6.56
N GLY A 16 -4.69 -19.03 7.62
CA GLY A 16 -4.78 -20.20 8.50
C GLY A 16 -3.43 -20.53 9.13
N ILE A 17 -2.92 -21.75 8.90
CA ILE A 17 -1.64 -22.22 9.44
C ILE A 17 -0.46 -21.38 8.93
N ALA A 18 -0.57 -20.77 7.74
CA ALA A 18 0.48 -19.92 7.20
C ALA A 18 0.66 -18.62 7.99
N GLY A 19 -0.37 -18.16 8.71
CA GLY A 19 -0.32 -16.95 9.55
C GLY A 19 -1.30 -15.87 9.11
N PHE A 20 -0.97 -14.62 9.39
CA PHE A 20 -1.79 -13.46 9.07
C PHE A 20 -0.95 -12.28 8.57
N ALA A 21 -1.59 -11.40 7.82
CA ALA A 21 -1.04 -10.11 7.43
C ALA A 21 -2.07 -9.02 7.67
N LYS A 22 -1.66 -7.94 8.30
CA LYS A 22 -2.39 -6.67 8.38
C LYS A 22 -1.55 -5.63 7.70
N GLY A 23 -2.18 -4.74 6.95
CA GLY A 23 -1.48 -3.70 6.25
C GLY A 23 -2.35 -2.49 6.06
N GLY A 24 -1.70 -1.40 5.70
CA GLY A 24 -2.38 -0.19 5.32
C GLY A 24 -1.43 0.76 4.61
N ALA A 25 -2.00 1.82 4.05
CA ALA A 25 -1.23 2.89 3.45
C ALA A 25 -1.88 4.22 3.80
N ASP A 26 -1.08 5.16 4.28
CA ASP A 26 -1.51 6.55 4.40
C ASP A 26 -1.17 7.25 3.08
N VAL A 27 -2.18 7.76 2.38
CA VAL A 27 -2.07 8.38 1.06
C VAL A 27 -2.34 9.88 1.18
N THR A 28 -1.49 10.66 0.53
CA THR A 28 -1.59 12.13 0.45
C THR A 28 -1.58 12.53 -1.02
N LEU A 29 -2.45 13.46 -1.37
CA LEU A 29 -2.62 14.01 -2.71
C LEU A 29 -2.25 15.50 -2.64
N THR A 30 -1.41 15.95 -3.56
CA THR A 30 -0.98 17.34 -3.65
C THR A 30 -1.07 17.76 -5.11
N GLU A 31 -1.69 18.90 -5.37
CA GLU A 31 -1.75 19.48 -6.71
C GLU A 31 -0.34 19.81 -7.21
N ASP A 32 -0.09 19.59 -8.49
CA ASP A 32 1.15 19.91 -9.18
C ASP A 32 0.83 20.60 -10.50
N GLY A 33 0.37 21.84 -10.40
CA GLY A 33 -0.17 22.58 -11.53
C GLY A 33 -1.62 22.20 -11.85
N PRO A 34 -2.16 22.69 -12.98
CA PRO A 34 -3.59 22.58 -13.30
C PRO A 34 -4.04 21.16 -13.65
N ASP A 35 -3.15 20.32 -14.17
CA ASP A 35 -3.50 19.03 -14.78
C ASP A 35 -2.78 17.83 -14.14
N ALA A 36 -2.05 18.04 -13.03
CA ALA A 36 -1.33 16.95 -12.38
C ALA A 36 -1.54 16.95 -10.86
N THR A 37 -1.42 15.74 -10.30
CA THR A 37 -1.50 15.49 -8.85
C THR A 37 -0.38 14.54 -8.47
N VAL A 38 0.41 14.95 -7.49
CA VAL A 38 1.40 14.10 -6.86
C VAL A 38 0.74 13.27 -5.77
N LEU A 39 0.75 11.95 -5.96
CA LEU A 39 0.33 10.97 -4.96
C LEU A 39 1.55 10.48 -4.17
N LYS A 40 1.58 10.78 -2.87
CA LYS A 40 2.54 10.21 -1.91
C LYS A 40 1.86 9.17 -1.04
N TYR A 41 2.53 8.05 -0.80
CA TYR A 41 2.02 7.02 0.11
C TYR A 41 3.09 6.52 1.07
N ALA A 42 2.65 6.16 2.28
CA ALA A 42 3.45 5.48 3.29
C ALA A 42 2.76 4.16 3.65
N ALA A 43 3.34 3.04 3.21
CA ALA A 43 2.81 1.71 3.48
C ALA A 43 3.33 1.15 4.81
N LYS A 44 2.44 0.54 5.58
CA LYS A 44 2.73 -0.18 6.83
C LYS A 44 2.18 -1.60 6.74
N ALA A 45 2.93 -2.57 7.24
CA ALA A 45 2.51 -3.96 7.25
C ALA A 45 3.00 -4.65 8.53
N GLU A 46 2.11 -5.44 9.11
CA GLU A 46 2.34 -6.32 10.24
C GLU A 46 2.04 -7.74 9.77
N VAL A 47 3.00 -8.66 9.96
CA VAL A 47 2.88 -10.03 9.48
C VAL A 47 3.31 -10.96 10.60
N GLY A 48 2.51 -11.99 10.85
CA GLY A 48 2.74 -12.94 11.93
C GLY A 48 2.48 -14.39 11.51
N GLY A 49 2.92 -15.33 12.33
CA GLY A 49 2.83 -16.77 12.06
C GLY A 49 3.98 -17.29 11.21
N LYS A 50 3.78 -18.44 10.54
CA LYS A 50 4.85 -19.12 9.79
C LYS A 50 5.39 -18.29 8.63
N ILE A 51 4.55 -17.49 7.98
CA ILE A 51 4.98 -16.62 6.88
C ILE A 51 5.96 -15.53 7.34
N ALA A 52 5.90 -15.10 8.60
CA ALA A 52 6.87 -14.14 9.16
C ALA A 52 8.28 -14.75 9.28
N GLN A 53 8.39 -16.09 9.31
CA GLN A 53 9.67 -16.81 9.34
C GLN A 53 10.45 -16.72 8.01
N LEU A 54 9.80 -16.26 6.93
CA LEU A 54 10.48 -15.98 5.65
C LEU A 54 11.45 -14.78 5.73
N GLY A 55 11.38 -14.00 6.82
CA GLY A 55 12.28 -12.88 7.10
C GLY A 55 11.74 -11.54 6.63
N SER A 56 11.98 -10.51 7.45
CA SER A 56 11.46 -9.14 7.26
C SER A 56 11.87 -8.53 5.91
N ARG A 57 13.09 -8.81 5.45
CA ARG A 57 13.62 -8.28 4.19
C ARG A 57 12.87 -8.80 2.96
N LEU A 58 12.58 -10.10 2.91
CA LEU A 58 11.85 -10.70 1.79
C LEU A 58 10.41 -10.16 1.72
N ILE A 59 9.75 -10.10 2.88
CA ILE A 59 8.40 -9.56 3.02
C ILE A 59 8.36 -8.10 2.55
N GLN A 60 9.25 -7.24 3.05
CA GLN A 60 9.31 -5.83 2.65
C GLN A 60 9.54 -5.65 1.15
N SER A 61 10.45 -6.44 0.55
CA SER A 61 10.74 -6.34 -0.89
C SER A 61 9.53 -6.67 -1.76
N THR A 62 8.80 -7.73 -1.40
CA THR A 62 7.57 -8.15 -2.08
C THR A 62 6.45 -7.12 -1.89
N SER A 63 6.24 -6.64 -0.67
CA SER A 63 5.24 -5.60 -0.38
C SER A 63 5.52 -4.31 -1.15
N LYS A 64 6.78 -3.86 -1.22
CA LYS A 64 7.15 -2.66 -1.99
C LYS A 64 6.89 -2.83 -3.48
N LYS A 65 7.19 -4.01 -4.05
CA LYS A 65 6.89 -4.34 -5.45
C LYS A 65 5.39 -4.27 -5.73
N LEU A 66 4.57 -4.90 -4.90
CA LEU A 66 3.11 -4.91 -5.05
C LEU A 66 2.51 -3.51 -4.91
N ALA A 67 2.98 -2.71 -3.95
CA ALA A 67 2.55 -1.32 -3.80
C ALA A 67 2.88 -0.48 -5.04
N GLY A 68 4.08 -0.64 -5.60
CA GLY A 68 4.47 0.02 -6.85
C GLY A 68 3.57 -0.38 -8.03
N GLN A 69 3.27 -1.66 -8.18
CA GLN A 69 2.36 -2.16 -9.22
C GLN A 69 0.95 -1.59 -9.04
N PHE A 70 0.41 -1.60 -7.81
CA PHE A 70 -0.90 -1.04 -7.51
C PHE A 70 -1.02 0.42 -7.94
N PHE A 71 -0.09 1.29 -7.52
CA PHE A 71 -0.18 2.72 -7.82
C PHE A 71 0.11 3.04 -9.29
N SER A 72 0.95 2.24 -9.98
CA SER A 72 1.11 2.33 -11.43
C SER A 72 -0.22 2.06 -12.14
N THR A 73 -0.86 0.93 -11.84
CA THR A 73 -2.15 0.56 -12.44
C THR A 73 -3.25 1.54 -12.05
N PHE A 74 -3.26 2.05 -10.81
CA PHE A 74 -4.21 3.06 -10.38
C PHE A 74 -4.09 4.35 -11.20
N GLY A 75 -2.86 4.84 -11.41
CA GLY A 75 -2.60 6.01 -12.25
C GLY A 75 -3.10 5.81 -13.68
N GLU A 76 -2.84 4.64 -14.29
CA GLU A 76 -3.34 4.29 -15.63
C GLU A 76 -4.86 4.26 -15.72
N LYS A 77 -5.55 3.84 -14.65
CA LYS A 77 -7.02 3.66 -14.64
C LYS A 77 -7.79 4.92 -14.28
N VAL A 78 -7.21 5.82 -13.49
CA VAL A 78 -7.91 6.98 -12.92
C VAL A 78 -7.39 8.31 -13.46
N GLY A 79 -6.16 8.37 -13.97
CA GLY A 79 -5.56 9.58 -14.51
C GLY A 79 -5.93 9.91 -15.97
N ALA A 80 -7.03 9.35 -16.49
CA ALA A 80 -7.56 9.62 -17.82
C ALA A 80 -8.80 10.53 -17.75
#